data_AF-A0AA46NYT9-F1
#
_entry.id   AF-A0AA46NYT9-F1
#
_cell.length_a   1.000
_cell.length_b   1.000
_cell.length_c   1.000
_cell.angle_alpha   90.00
_cell.angle_beta   90.00
_cell.angle_gamma   90.00
#
_symmetry.space_group_name_H-M   'P 1'
#
loop_
_entity.id
_entity.type
_entity.pdbx_description
1 polymer ?
#
loop_
_entity_poly.entity_id
_entity_poly.type
_entity_poly.pdbx_seq_one_letter_code
_entity_poly.pdbx_strand_id
1 'polypeptide(L)'
;MKSCCRITGSLLEFKCGSLDAYKTSKNKAVELGHPVINITAKPEYMGNGAIRNPERGLSFMQDIHALFHSLTDKGITKIHVLPCASNAACIWFGQAFDLHHPEMVIYDYLNNSMVPRLQIRNNGSKNEIAVI
;
A
#
# COMPACT_ATOMS: atom_id res chain seq x y z
N MET A 1 6.11 23.02 -15.31
CA MET A 1 7.40 22.36 -15.61
C MET A 1 7.09 20.90 -15.94
N LYS A 2 7.53 20.43 -17.11
CA LYS A 2 7.08 19.19 -17.76
C LYS A 2 7.60 17.94 -17.01
N SER A 3 6.75 16.95 -16.77
CA SER A 3 7.18 15.55 -16.61
C SER A 3 6.04 14.63 -17.04
N CYS A 4 6.05 14.27 -18.31
CA CYS A 4 5.33 13.13 -18.84
C CYS A 4 6.00 11.88 -18.26
N CYS A 5 5.34 11.14 -17.38
CA CYS A 5 5.81 9.84 -16.93
C CYS A 5 4.63 8.88 -17.00
N ARG A 6 4.68 7.99 -17.99
CA ARG A 6 3.68 6.95 -18.23
C ARG A 6 3.94 5.86 -17.19
N ILE A 7 3.13 5.82 -16.14
CA ILE A 7 3.31 4.90 -15.01
C ILE A 7 2.37 3.70 -15.18
N THR A 8 2.93 2.53 -15.46
CA THR A 8 2.21 1.25 -15.43
C THR A 8 2.58 0.47 -14.17
N GLY A 9 1.66 0.49 -13.19
CA GLY A 9 1.75 -0.22 -11.90
C GLY A 9 2.61 0.51 -10.86
N SER A 10 2.17 0.57 -9.59
CA SER A 10 2.99 1.14 -8.50
C SER A 10 3.06 0.22 -7.28
N LEU A 11 4.23 0.14 -6.66
CA LEU A 11 4.42 -0.49 -5.35
C LEU A 11 4.12 0.54 -4.26
N LEU A 12 3.23 0.22 -3.32
CA LEU A 12 2.88 1.08 -2.19
C LEU A 12 3.35 0.39 -0.90
N GLU A 13 4.38 0.96 -0.28
CA GLU A 13 5.04 0.39 0.89
C GLU A 13 4.58 1.07 2.16
N PHE A 14 4.34 0.29 3.22
CA PHE A 14 4.05 0.79 4.55
C PHE A 14 5.13 0.32 5.53
N LYS A 15 5.90 1.23 6.12
CA LYS A 15 7.03 0.91 6.99
C LYS A 15 6.77 1.24 8.46
N CYS A 16 6.94 0.21 9.29
CA CYS A 16 7.06 0.29 10.74
C CYS A 16 8.17 -0.64 11.32
N GLY A 17 9.06 -1.22 10.50
CA GLY A 17 10.12 -2.12 11.00
C GLY A 17 11.27 -2.42 10.03
N SER A 18 12.31 -3.07 10.56
CA SER A 18 13.49 -3.57 9.83
C SER A 18 13.24 -5.00 9.34
N LEU A 19 12.97 -5.19 8.04
CA LEU A 19 12.88 -6.53 7.43
C LEU A 19 13.77 -6.63 6.19
N ASP A 20 14.48 -7.74 6.04
CA ASP A 20 15.32 -8.02 4.87
C ASP A 20 14.50 -8.52 3.65
N ALA A 21 13.33 -9.12 3.88
CA ALA A 21 12.39 -9.47 2.81
C ALA A 21 11.81 -8.23 2.10
N TYR A 22 11.65 -7.14 2.85
CA TYR A 22 11.26 -5.85 2.30
C TYR A 22 12.26 -5.35 1.25
N LYS A 23 13.56 -5.41 1.56
CA LYS A 23 14.62 -4.97 0.64
C LYS A 23 14.58 -5.78 -0.65
N THR A 24 14.32 -7.08 -0.52
CA THR A 24 14.25 -8.01 -1.65
C THR A 24 13.09 -7.67 -2.60
N SER A 25 11.88 -7.48 -2.07
CA SER A 25 10.71 -7.14 -2.90
C SER A 25 10.82 -5.76 -3.53
N LYS A 26 11.38 -4.79 -2.80
CA LYS A 26 11.65 -3.45 -3.33
C LYS A 26 12.66 -3.49 -4.48
N ASN A 27 13.78 -4.20 -4.29
CA ASN A 27 14.78 -4.36 -5.34
C ASN A 27 14.15 -4.99 -6.58
N LYS A 28 13.24 -5.97 -6.39
CA LYS A 28 12.53 -6.59 -7.49
C LYS A 28 11.62 -5.63 -8.24
N ALA A 29 10.88 -4.77 -7.54
CA ALA A 29 10.05 -3.75 -8.18
C ALA A 29 10.89 -2.74 -8.99
N VAL A 30 12.05 -2.34 -8.46
CA VAL A 30 12.99 -1.46 -9.16
C VAL A 30 13.60 -2.15 -10.38
N GLU A 31 14.01 -3.41 -10.28
CA GLU A 31 14.49 -4.22 -11.41
C GLU A 31 13.44 -4.31 -12.53
N LEU A 32 12.17 -4.44 -12.17
CA LEU A 32 11.05 -4.50 -13.11
C LEU A 32 10.63 -3.13 -13.66
N GLY A 33 11.28 -2.04 -13.21
CA GLY A 33 10.97 -0.68 -13.64
C GLY A 33 9.67 -0.11 -13.06
N HIS A 34 9.12 -0.71 -12.00
CA HIS A 34 7.93 -0.20 -11.34
C HIS A 34 8.27 0.94 -10.37
N PRO A 35 7.52 2.06 -10.38
CA PRO A 35 7.66 3.09 -9.37
C PRO A 35 7.29 2.58 -7.98
N VAL A 36 8.08 3.03 -7.01
CA VAL A 36 7.97 2.63 -5.62
C VAL A 36 7.61 3.85 -4.76
N ILE A 37 6.54 3.73 -3.99
CA ILE A 37 6.05 4.75 -3.05
C ILE A 37 6.29 4.23 -1.63
N ASN A 38 7.10 4.95 -0.85
CA ASN A 38 7.41 4.55 0.53
C ASN A 38 6.61 5.41 1.50
N ILE A 39 5.71 4.79 2.27
CA ILE A 39 4.98 5.43 3.36
C ILE A 39 5.61 4.94 4.65
N THR A 40 6.29 5.84 5.35
CA THR A 40 7.02 5.51 6.58
C THR A 40 6.55 6.42 7.69
N ALA A 41 6.25 5.85 8.86
CA ALA A 41 6.02 6.65 10.04
C ALA A 41 7.29 7.43 10.40
N LYS A 42 7.14 8.64 10.94
CA LYS A 42 8.32 9.36 11.45
C LYS A 42 8.99 8.55 12.57
N PRO A 43 10.31 8.62 12.73
CA PRO A 43 11.05 7.81 13.71
C PRO A 43 10.46 7.84 15.12
N GLU A 44 10.00 9.02 15.56
CA GLU A 44 9.39 9.25 16.87
C GLU A 44 8.02 8.57 17.07
N TYR A 45 7.40 8.07 16.00
CA TYR A 45 6.11 7.37 16.01
C TYR A 45 6.23 5.91 15.53
N MET A 46 7.45 5.40 15.29
CA MET A 46 7.65 3.99 14.92
C MET A 46 7.35 3.06 16.10
N GLY A 47 6.71 1.93 15.81
CA GLY A 47 6.27 0.92 16.79
C GLY A 47 4.74 0.88 16.96
N ASN A 48 4.28 0.20 18.01
CA ASN A 48 2.84 0.00 18.28
C ASN A 48 2.08 1.30 18.63
N GLY A 49 2.78 2.42 18.80
CA GLY A 49 2.21 3.73 19.13
C GLY A 49 1.86 4.62 17.94
N ALA A 50 2.04 4.14 16.70
CA ALA A 50 1.84 4.96 15.49
C ALA A 50 0.41 5.51 15.36
N ILE A 51 -0.60 4.72 15.74
CA ILE A 51 -2.01 5.16 15.82
C ILE A 51 -2.42 5.14 17.30
N ARG A 52 -2.12 6.22 18.01
CA ARG A 52 -2.36 6.34 19.45
C ARG A 52 -3.86 6.48 19.80
N ASN A 53 -4.67 7.04 18.89
CA ASN A 53 -6.10 7.27 19.13
C ASN A 53 -6.92 7.18 17.82
N PRO A 54 -8.26 7.07 17.91
CA PRO A 54 -9.13 6.95 16.73
C PRO A 54 -9.04 8.13 15.76
N GLU A 55 -8.86 9.36 16.26
CA GLU A 55 -8.73 10.56 15.43
C GLU A 55 -7.52 10.48 14.49
N ARG A 56 -6.38 9.96 14.98
CA ARG A 56 -5.20 9.71 14.15
C ARG A 56 -5.43 8.61 13.14
N GLY A 57 -6.21 7.59 13.48
CA GLY A 57 -6.63 6.54 12.56
C GLY A 57 -7.47 7.08 11.40
N LEU A 58 -8.42 7.96 11.70
CA LEU A 58 -9.26 8.65 10.70
C LEU A 58 -8.44 9.55 9.77
N SER A 59 -7.54 10.37 10.33
CA SER A 59 -6.63 11.21 9.53
C SER A 59 -5.76 10.35 8.60
N PHE A 60 -5.21 9.26 9.13
CA PHE A 60 -4.41 8.33 8.35
C PHE A 60 -5.22 7.69 7.21
N MET A 61 -6.44 7.24 7.49
CA MET A 61 -7.36 6.70 6.48
C MET A 61 -7.63 7.72 5.36
N GLN A 62 -7.89 8.99 5.71
CA GLN A 62 -8.12 10.06 4.74
C GLN A 62 -6.91 10.33 3.84
N ASP A 63 -5.70 10.35 4.41
CA ASP A 63 -4.46 10.55 3.66
C ASP A 63 -4.23 9.43 2.63
N ILE A 64 -4.53 8.18 3.03
CA ILE A 64 -4.39 7.02 2.13
C ILE A 64 -5.47 6.99 1.06
N HIS A 65 -6.69 7.36 1.41
CA HIS A 65 -7.77 7.50 0.45
C HIS A 65 -7.43 8.54 -0.63
N ALA A 66 -6.93 9.71 -0.23
CA ALA A 66 -6.48 10.75 -1.15
C ALA A 66 -5.30 10.28 -2.02
N LEU A 67 -4.37 9.51 -1.43
CA LEU A 67 -3.26 8.93 -2.17
C LEU A 67 -3.77 7.98 -3.26
N PHE A 68 -4.70 7.07 -2.96
CA PHE A 68 -5.25 6.14 -3.96
C PHE A 68 -5.95 6.87 -5.10
N HIS A 69 -6.74 7.91 -4.82
CA HIS A 69 -7.31 8.75 -5.87
C HIS A 69 -6.23 9.37 -6.75
N SER A 70 -5.17 9.93 -6.16
CA SER A 70 -4.07 10.51 -6.92
C SER A 70 -3.33 9.48 -7.80
N LEU A 71 -3.34 8.20 -7.44
CA LEU A 71 -2.78 7.12 -8.25
C LEU A 71 -3.70 6.79 -9.43
N THR A 72 -5.00 6.67 -9.18
CA THR A 72 -6.00 6.51 -10.24
C THR A 72 -5.94 7.66 -11.25
N ASP A 73 -5.85 8.92 -10.77
CA ASP A 73 -5.74 10.12 -11.62
C ASP A 73 -4.49 10.10 -12.53
N LYS A 74 -3.43 9.42 -12.08
CA LYS A 74 -2.20 9.19 -12.86
C LYS A 74 -2.30 7.99 -13.82
N GLY A 75 -3.46 7.35 -13.91
CA GLY A 75 -3.72 6.20 -14.77
C GLY A 75 -3.20 4.88 -14.21
N ILE A 76 -2.91 4.80 -12.91
CA ILE A 76 -2.45 3.56 -12.28
C ILE A 76 -3.65 2.66 -12.06
N THR A 77 -3.62 1.48 -12.68
CA THR A 77 -4.73 0.51 -12.60
C THR A 77 -4.50 -0.59 -11.58
N LYS A 78 -3.25 -0.77 -11.13
CA LYS A 78 -2.86 -1.82 -10.18
C LYS A 78 -1.76 -1.37 -9.23
N ILE A 79 -1.92 -1.70 -7.96
CA ILE A 79 -0.94 -1.48 -6.91
C ILE A 79 -0.58 -2.77 -6.17
N HIS A 80 0.69 -2.86 -5.80
CA HIS A 80 1.21 -3.95 -4.97
C HIS A 80 1.54 -3.39 -3.59
N VAL A 81 0.91 -3.92 -2.55
CA VAL A 81 0.99 -3.40 -1.19
C VAL A 81 1.73 -4.36 -0.29
N LEU A 82 2.78 -3.84 0.35
CA LEU A 82 3.59 -4.57 1.32
C LEU A 82 3.43 -3.92 2.69
N PRO A 83 2.42 -4.34 3.47
CA PRO A 83 2.19 -3.82 4.80
C PRO A 83 3.23 -4.38 5.77
N CYS A 84 4.13 -3.52 6.23
CA CYS A 84 5.00 -3.78 7.37
C CYS A 84 4.60 -2.84 8.51
N ALA A 85 3.36 -2.95 8.99
CA ALA A 85 2.77 -2.10 10.02
C ALA A 85 2.04 -2.92 11.09
N SER A 86 1.68 -2.29 12.21
CA SER A 86 0.81 -2.93 13.21
C SER A 86 -0.53 -3.32 12.61
N ASN A 87 -1.14 -4.42 13.05
CA ASN A 87 -2.46 -4.88 12.58
C ASN A 87 -3.52 -3.76 12.63
N ALA A 88 -3.50 -2.91 13.66
CA ALA A 88 -4.42 -1.78 13.79
C ALA A 88 -4.32 -0.80 12.61
N ALA A 89 -3.10 -0.50 12.14
CA ALA A 89 -2.88 0.36 10.98
C ALA A 89 -3.37 -0.30 9.68
N CYS A 90 -3.21 -1.63 9.55
CA CYS A 90 -3.72 -2.37 8.40
C CYS A 90 -5.26 -2.31 8.31
N ILE A 91 -5.97 -2.28 9.44
CA ILE A 91 -7.43 -2.11 9.46
C ILE A 91 -7.82 -0.75 8.88
N TRP A 92 -7.23 0.35 9.38
CA TRP A 92 -7.49 1.70 8.86
C TRP A 92 -7.09 1.86 7.39
N PHE A 93 -5.99 1.24 6.99
CA PHE A 93 -5.56 1.20 5.59
C PHE A 93 -6.59 0.50 4.69
N GLY A 94 -7.10 -0.66 5.12
CA GLY A 94 -8.15 -1.37 4.38
C GLY A 94 -9.44 -0.58 4.29
N GLN A 95 -9.81 0.15 5.34
CA GLN A 95 -10.99 1.03 5.36
C GLN A 95 -10.86 2.24 4.44
N ALA A 96 -9.64 2.65 4.07
CA ALA A 96 -9.42 3.75 3.13
C ALA A 96 -9.75 3.39 1.68
N PHE A 97 -9.85 2.10 1.35
CA PHE A 97 -10.04 1.61 -0.02
C PHE A 97 -11.50 1.69 -0.49
N ASP A 98 -11.72 2.16 -1.71
CA ASP A 98 -13.04 2.33 -2.34
C ASP A 98 -13.07 1.78 -3.79
N LEU A 99 -14.26 1.74 -4.39
CA LEU A 99 -14.48 1.26 -5.76
C LEU A 99 -13.69 2.01 -6.83
N HIS A 100 -13.35 3.27 -6.61
CA HIS A 100 -12.68 4.11 -7.61
C HIS A 100 -11.15 4.01 -7.53
N HIS A 101 -10.63 3.09 -6.72
CA HIS A 101 -9.20 2.90 -6.52
C HIS A 101 -8.63 1.81 -7.41
N PRO A 102 -7.30 1.79 -7.61
CA PRO A 102 -6.64 0.78 -8.42
C PRO A 102 -6.82 -0.62 -7.83
N GLU A 103 -6.75 -1.67 -8.66
CA GLU A 103 -6.69 -3.05 -8.19
C GLU A 103 -5.54 -3.22 -7.21
N MET A 104 -5.77 -3.87 -6.07
CA MET A 104 -4.78 -4.00 -5.01
C MET A 104 -4.35 -5.46 -4.84
N VAL A 105 -3.04 -5.72 -4.80
CA VAL A 105 -2.47 -7.00 -4.40
C VAL A 105 -1.72 -6.83 -3.09
N ILE A 106 -2.18 -7.50 -2.04
CA ILE A 106 -1.61 -7.42 -0.69
C ILE A 106 -0.72 -8.64 -0.46
N TYR A 107 0.49 -8.37 0.01
CA TYR A 107 1.47 -9.37 0.38
C TYR A 107 1.56 -9.52 1.89
N ASP A 108 1.84 -10.73 2.35
CA ASP A 108 2.14 -11.04 3.74
C ASP A 108 3.56 -11.61 3.85
N TYR A 109 4.15 -11.49 5.03
CA TYR A 109 5.48 -12.02 5.30
C TYR A 109 5.39 -13.47 5.76
N LEU A 110 5.94 -14.38 4.96
CA LEU A 110 5.99 -15.81 5.27
C LEU A 110 7.36 -16.39 4.86
N ASN A 111 7.99 -17.15 5.77
CA ASN A 111 9.24 -17.87 5.51
C ASN A 111 10.32 -17.00 4.84
N ASN A 112 10.60 -15.83 5.40
CA ASN A 112 11.59 -14.87 4.89
C ASN A 112 11.30 -14.27 3.50
N SER A 113 10.07 -14.35 3.01
CA SER A 113 9.66 -13.76 1.74
C SER A 113 8.31 -13.06 1.85
N MET A 114 8.05 -12.12 0.94
CA MET A 114 6.74 -11.50 0.79
C MET A 114 5.93 -12.31 -0.21
N VAL A 115 4.87 -12.95 0.25
CA VAL A 115 4.00 -13.79 -0.57
C VAL A 115 2.68 -13.06 -0.82
N PRO A 116 2.15 -13.05 -2.05
CA PRO A 116 0.82 -12.51 -2.29
C PRO A 116 -0.20 -13.36 -1.52
N ARG A 117 -1.20 -12.72 -0.91
CA ARG A 117 -2.24 -13.42 -0.14
C ARG A 117 -3.64 -12.95 -0.44
N LEU A 118 -3.78 -11.68 -0.76
CA LEU A 118 -5.08 -11.08 -1.04
C LEU A 118 -5.01 -10.25 -2.31
N GLN A 119 -6.06 -10.33 -3.10
CA GLN A 119 -6.28 -9.44 -4.22
C GLN A 119 -7.65 -8.80 -4.11
N ILE A 120 -7.70 -7.48 -4.22
CA ILE A 120 -8.93 -6.69 -4.23
C ILE A 120 -9.10 -6.12 -5.63
N ARG A 121 -10.17 -6.52 -6.31
CA ARG A 121 -10.52 -6.07 -7.65
C ARG A 121 -11.77 -5.22 -7.61
N ASN A 122 -11.84 -4.25 -8.52
CA ASN A 122 -13.06 -3.51 -8.75
C ASN A 122 -13.72 -3.97 -10.07
N ASN A 123 -15.02 -4.25 -10.04
CA ASN A 123 -15.79 -4.65 -11.23
C ASN A 123 -16.79 -3.56 -11.71
N GLY A 124 -16.64 -2.33 -11.24
CA GLY A 124 -17.52 -1.18 -11.51
C GLY A 124 -18.75 -1.08 -10.61
N SER A 125 -19.14 -2.16 -9.92
CA SER A 125 -20.33 -2.20 -9.06
C SER A 125 -20.04 -2.61 -7.62
N LYS A 126 -18.98 -3.40 -7.41
CA LYS A 126 -18.52 -3.85 -6.10
C LYS A 126 -17.01 -4.11 -6.11
N ASN A 127 -16.46 -4.17 -4.90
CA ASN A 127 -15.12 -4.69 -4.67
C ASN A 127 -15.21 -6.21 -4.47
N GLU A 128 -14.37 -6.96 -5.17
CA GLU A 128 -14.25 -8.41 -5.08
C GLU A 128 -12.91 -8.75 -4.43
N ILE A 129 -12.95 -9.66 -3.46
CA ILE A 129 -11.78 -10.11 -2.71
C ILE A 129 -11.48 -11.55 -3.10
N ALA A 130 -10.25 -11.82 -3.52
CA ALA A 130 -9.74 -13.16 -3.80
C ALA A 130 -8.54 -13.47 -2.90
N VAL A 131 -8.51 -14.67 -2.34
CA VAL A 131 -7.32 -15.22 -1.66
C VAL A 131 -6.46 -15.89 -2.73
N ILE A 132 -5.19 -15.51 -2.78
CA ILE A 132 -4.24 -15.96 -3.82
C ILE A 132 -2.94 -16.50 -3.23
#